data_AF-A0A3P7R3S5-F1
#
_entry.id   AF-A0A3P7R3S5-F1
#
_cell.length_a   1.000
_cell.length_b   1.000
_cell.length_c   1.000
_cell.angle_alpha   90.00
_cell.angle_beta   90.00
_cell.angle_gamma   90.00
#
_symmetry.space_group_name_H-M   'P 1'
#
loop_
_entity.id
_entity.type
_entity.pdbx_description
1 polymer ?
#
loop_
_entity_poly.entity_id
_entity_poly.type
_entity_poly.pdbx_seq_one_letter_code
_entity_poly.pdbx_strand_id
1 'polypeptide(L)'
;MIYILFYFSFETATVKHGDDQKDVESDEDLRAQVRNDVNEENLLNMEIPPMPEPIMSADGSGQRLMITSIDVENFKSYYGKHVLGPFHQNFSAIIGPNGSGKSNVIDSLLFVFGYRASKIRSKKISVLIHSSAGRENISSCTVGVNFQKIIDLSDGGYDVVPSSQFTVSRTAFRDNSSKYTYNGKTMQFKDIAVLLRGVGIDLIHNRFLILQGEVEQIALMKPKALNENDDGMLEYLEDIIGSSRLKVIVFLFPVI
;
A
#
# COMPACT_ATOMS: atom_id res chain seq x y z
N MET A 1 -17.78 9.25 20.15
CA MET A 1 -16.37 8.92 20.40
C MET A 1 -15.94 7.96 19.31
N ILE A 2 -15.18 8.41 18.31
CA ILE A 2 -14.75 7.56 17.19
C ILE A 2 -13.40 6.97 17.58
N TYR A 3 -13.37 5.67 17.86
CA TYR A 3 -12.15 4.90 18.04
C TYR A 3 -11.65 4.50 16.65
N ILE A 4 -10.50 5.05 16.23
CA ILE A 4 -9.79 4.51 15.08
C ILE A 4 -8.73 3.57 15.66
N LEU A 5 -9.01 2.27 15.60
CA LEU A 5 -8.06 1.23 15.98
C LEU A 5 -7.13 1.00 14.79
N PHE A 6 -5.82 1.20 14.99
CA PHE A 6 -4.82 0.78 14.02
C PHE A 6 -4.28 -0.57 14.44
N TYR A 7 -4.45 -1.58 13.58
CA TYR A 7 -3.70 -2.82 13.66
C TYR A 7 -2.65 -2.77 12.54
N PHE A 8 -1.40 -2.51 12.91
CA PHE A 8 -0.26 -2.67 12.01
C PHE A 8 0.38 -4.02 12.30
N SER A 9 0.00 -5.05 11.53
CA SER A 9 0.73 -6.32 11.50
C SER A 9 1.65 -6.29 10.30
N PHE A 10 2.91 -5.92 10.53
CA PHE A 10 3.95 -6.11 9.53
C PHE A 10 4.70 -7.39 9.92
N GLU A 11 4.41 -8.49 9.23
CA GLU A 11 5.27 -9.67 9.21
C GLU A 11 6.18 -9.63 7.98
N THR A 12 7.32 -10.28 8.10
CA THR A 12 8.59 -10.04 7.38
C THR A 12 8.55 -10.21 5.86
N ALA A 13 9.40 -9.46 5.14
CA ALA A 13 9.79 -9.77 3.76
C ALA A 13 11.27 -9.39 3.49
N THR A 14 12.01 -10.27 2.81
CA THR A 14 13.19 -9.89 2.01
C THR A 14 13.26 -10.62 0.67
N VAL A 15 13.80 -9.90 -0.31
CA VAL A 15 14.00 -10.26 -1.73
C VAL A 15 15.26 -11.11 -1.91
N LYS A 16 15.18 -12.19 -2.69
CA LYS A 16 16.36 -12.86 -3.23
C LYS A 16 16.96 -12.01 -4.36
N HIS A 17 18.24 -11.65 -4.25
CA HIS A 17 19.01 -11.16 -5.40
C HIS A 17 19.26 -12.31 -6.37
N GLY A 18 18.36 -12.47 -7.34
CA GLY A 18 18.62 -13.17 -8.60
C GLY A 18 18.52 -12.15 -9.72
N ASP A 19 19.56 -12.05 -10.54
CA ASP A 19 19.51 -11.36 -11.84
C ASP A 19 18.49 -12.08 -12.72
N ASP A 20 17.25 -11.61 -12.73
CA ASP A 20 16.28 -11.86 -13.79
C ASP A 20 15.28 -10.70 -13.84
N GLN A 21 15.57 -9.73 -14.71
CA GLN A 21 14.61 -8.72 -15.12
C GLN A 21 13.45 -9.41 -15.84
N LYS A 22 12.29 -9.50 -15.19
CA LYS A 22 11.01 -9.64 -15.88
C LYS A 22 10.09 -8.53 -15.39
N ASP A 23 9.67 -7.70 -16.34
CA ASP A 23 8.68 -6.67 -16.12
C ASP A 23 7.43 -7.28 -15.46
N VAL A 24 6.98 -6.70 -14.34
CA VAL A 24 5.71 -7.08 -13.72
C VAL A 24 4.61 -6.45 -14.56
N GLU A 25 4.14 -7.19 -15.56
CA GLU A 25 2.95 -6.87 -16.35
C GLU A 25 1.70 -6.91 -15.47
N SER A 26 0.76 -6.01 -15.73
CA SER A 26 -0.52 -6.00 -14.99
C SER A 26 -1.40 -7.18 -15.42
N ASP A 27 -2.33 -7.62 -14.56
CA ASP A 27 -3.31 -8.67 -14.92
C ASP A 27 -4.13 -8.31 -16.17
N GLU A 28 -4.26 -7.02 -16.47
CA GLU A 28 -4.90 -6.50 -17.67
C GLU A 28 -4.04 -6.72 -18.93
N ASP A 29 -2.71 -6.59 -18.79
CA ASP A 29 -1.73 -6.85 -19.86
C ASP A 29 -1.62 -8.35 -20.17
N LEU A 30 -1.62 -9.22 -19.14
CA LEU A 30 -1.64 -10.69 -19.33
C LEU A 30 -2.91 -11.14 -20.04
N ARG A 31 -4.09 -10.58 -19.68
CA ARG A 31 -5.36 -10.91 -20.35
C ARG A 31 -5.37 -10.49 -21.82
N ALA A 32 -4.75 -9.35 -22.15
CA ALA A 32 -4.66 -8.86 -23.52
C ALA A 32 -3.68 -9.67 -24.37
N GLN A 33 -2.54 -10.11 -23.82
CA GLN A 33 -1.60 -11.00 -24.50
C GLN A 33 -2.20 -12.39 -24.75
N VAL A 34 -2.81 -13.02 -23.72
CA VAL A 34 -3.41 -14.35 -23.84
C VAL A 34 -4.55 -14.38 -24.87
N ARG A 35 -5.31 -13.30 -25.01
CA ARG A 35 -6.41 -13.22 -25.99
C ARG A 35 -5.94 -13.08 -27.43
N ASN A 36 -4.75 -12.52 -27.65
CA ASN A 36 -4.19 -12.29 -28.98
C ASN A 36 -3.35 -13.48 -29.50
N ASP A 37 -2.89 -14.38 -28.62
CA ASP A 37 -1.99 -15.50 -28.96
C ASP A 37 -2.66 -16.89 -29.05
N VAL A 38 -4.00 -16.97 -29.11
CA VAL A 38 -4.71 -18.26 -29.15
C VAL A 38 -4.63 -18.90 -30.55
N ASN A 39 -3.55 -19.64 -30.82
CA ASN A 39 -3.50 -20.73 -31.80
C ASN A 39 -3.53 -22.07 -31.04
N GLU A 40 -4.13 -23.13 -31.62
CA GLU A 40 -4.24 -24.46 -30.98
C GLU A 40 -2.90 -25.04 -30.48
N GLU A 41 -1.77 -24.66 -31.09
CA GLU A 41 -0.43 -25.07 -30.64
C GLU A 41 0.04 -24.36 -29.35
N ASN A 42 -0.47 -23.16 -29.05
CA ASN A 42 -0.12 -22.40 -27.84
C ASN A 42 -0.87 -22.88 -26.58
N LEU A 43 -2.00 -23.59 -26.71
CA LEU A 43 -2.72 -24.17 -25.57
C LEU A 43 -1.92 -25.29 -24.87
N LEU A 44 -1.14 -26.06 -25.63
CA LEU A 44 -0.30 -27.15 -25.10
C LEU A 44 1.00 -26.62 -24.46
N ASN A 45 1.44 -25.42 -24.85
CA ASN A 45 2.65 -24.76 -24.36
C ASN A 45 2.35 -23.68 -23.30
N MET A 46 1.11 -23.59 -22.82
CA MET A 46 0.69 -22.59 -21.84
C MET A 46 1.26 -22.94 -20.45
N GLU A 47 2.33 -22.26 -20.07
CA GLU A 47 2.93 -22.41 -18.75
C GLU A 47 2.05 -21.78 -17.67
N ILE A 48 1.79 -22.52 -16.60
CA ILE A 48 1.09 -21.98 -15.43
C ILE A 48 1.95 -20.85 -14.87
N PRO A 49 1.43 -19.62 -14.75
CA PRO A 49 2.20 -18.53 -14.17
C PRO A 49 2.64 -18.96 -12.76
N PRO A 50 3.92 -18.77 -12.42
CA PRO A 50 4.46 -19.20 -11.13
C PRO A 50 3.63 -18.59 -10.00
N MET A 51 3.56 -19.31 -8.89
CA MET A 51 2.88 -18.80 -7.70
C MET A 51 3.43 -17.42 -7.35
N PRO A 52 2.58 -16.41 -7.09
CA PRO A 52 3.05 -15.14 -6.56
C PRO A 52 3.86 -15.47 -5.31
N GLU A 53 5.08 -14.98 -5.24
CA GLU A 53 5.89 -15.18 -4.06
C GLU A 53 5.10 -14.66 -2.85
N PRO A 54 4.98 -15.44 -1.77
CA PRO A 54 4.31 -14.97 -0.57
C PRO A 54 5.03 -13.70 -0.10
N ILE A 55 4.30 -12.58 -0.13
CA ILE A 55 4.81 -11.27 0.28
C ILE A 55 5.31 -11.31 1.73
N MET A 56 4.76 -12.25 2.52
CA MET A 56 5.17 -12.56 3.87
C MET A 56 5.75 -13.97 3.90
N SER A 57 7.08 -14.08 3.89
CA SER A 57 7.79 -15.33 4.20
C SER A 57 8.60 -15.12 5.47
N ALA A 58 8.43 -16.03 6.43
CA ALA A 58 9.19 -16.01 7.67
C ALA A 58 10.61 -16.50 7.37
N ASP A 59 11.53 -15.58 7.14
CA ASP A 59 12.96 -15.88 6.91
C ASP A 59 13.66 -16.48 8.15
N GLY A 60 12.92 -16.73 9.23
CA GLY A 60 13.43 -17.17 10.53
C GLY A 60 14.26 -16.12 11.27
N SER A 61 14.46 -14.93 10.69
CA SER A 61 15.28 -13.85 11.25
C SER A 61 14.61 -13.06 12.37
N GLY A 62 13.28 -13.15 12.50
CA GLY A 62 12.48 -12.39 13.47
C GLY A 62 12.43 -10.88 13.22
N GLN A 63 12.93 -10.38 12.08
CA GLN A 63 13.02 -8.95 11.78
C GLN A 63 11.74 -8.41 11.11
N ARG A 64 10.97 -7.57 11.80
CA ARG A 64 9.77 -6.94 11.21
C ARG A 64 9.92 -5.45 10.95
N LEU A 65 9.16 -4.95 9.99
CA LEU A 65 9.13 -3.53 9.64
C LEU A 65 8.20 -2.75 10.59
N MET A 66 8.59 -1.54 10.96
CA MET A 66 7.80 -0.66 11.82
C MET A 66 7.84 0.77 11.28
N ILE A 67 6.71 1.48 11.36
CA ILE A 67 6.66 2.93 11.17
C ILE A 67 7.09 3.60 12.47
N THR A 68 8.10 4.47 12.43
CA THR A 68 8.62 5.16 13.61
C THR A 68 7.91 6.49 13.84
N SER A 69 7.76 7.28 12.78
CA SER A 69 7.05 8.56 12.78
C SER A 69 6.55 8.91 11.40
N ILE A 70 5.62 9.86 11.34
CA ILE A 70 5.16 10.48 10.10
C ILE A 70 5.42 11.98 10.20
N ASP A 71 6.27 12.49 9.34
CA ASP A 71 6.55 13.91 9.21
C ASP A 71 5.53 14.54 8.25
N VAL A 72 4.81 15.56 8.70
CA VAL A 72 3.82 16.27 7.88
C VAL A 72 4.15 17.76 7.83
N GLU A 73 4.14 18.33 6.63
CA GLU A 73 4.36 19.75 6.40
C GLU A 73 3.24 20.32 5.54
N ASN A 74 2.52 21.29 6.09
CA ASN A 74 1.42 22.00 5.42
C ASN A 74 0.33 21.07 4.83
N PHE A 75 0.04 19.94 5.48
CA PHE A 75 -0.89 18.93 4.99
C PHE A 75 -2.26 19.04 5.70
N LYS A 76 -3.34 19.29 4.95
CA LYS A 76 -4.73 19.40 5.44
C LYS A 76 -4.85 20.31 6.67
N SER A 77 -5.12 19.75 7.86
CA SER A 77 -5.23 20.51 9.10
C SER A 77 -3.88 20.88 9.73
N TYR A 78 -2.78 20.27 9.30
CA TYR A 78 -1.44 20.51 9.80
C TYR A 78 -0.79 21.68 9.08
N TYR A 79 -0.66 22.81 9.75
CA TYR A 79 0.08 23.97 9.24
C TYR A 79 1.52 24.00 9.75
N GLY A 80 2.48 24.22 8.87
CA GLY A 80 3.91 24.11 9.19
C GLY A 80 4.33 22.65 9.34
N LYS A 81 5.51 22.44 9.95
CA LYS A 81 6.08 21.12 10.19
C LYS A 81 5.57 20.51 11.50
N HIS A 82 5.06 19.30 11.42
CA HIS A 82 4.66 18.48 12.57
C HIS A 82 5.24 17.08 12.42
N VAL A 83 5.59 16.46 13.54
CA VAL A 83 6.01 15.06 13.60
C VAL A 83 4.94 14.29 14.35
N LEU A 84 4.34 13.30 13.69
CA LEU A 84 3.36 12.41 14.29
C LEU A 84 4.09 11.16 14.79
N GLY A 85 4.04 10.92 16.09
CA GLY A 85 4.77 9.84 16.75
C GLY A 85 5.58 10.34 17.96
N PRO A 86 6.52 9.52 18.46
CA PRO A 86 6.90 8.20 17.96
C PRO A 86 5.76 7.17 18.09
N PHE A 87 5.62 6.29 17.10
CA PHE A 87 4.69 5.17 17.19
C PHE A 87 5.29 4.06 18.05
N HIS A 88 4.44 3.33 18.76
CA HIS A 88 4.82 2.14 19.48
C HIS A 88 4.94 0.95 18.52
N GLN A 89 5.89 0.08 18.80
CA GLN A 89 6.23 -1.07 17.95
C GLN A 89 5.07 -2.03 17.69
N ASN A 90 4.13 -2.19 18.62
CA ASN A 90 3.03 -3.14 18.48
C ASN A 90 1.70 -2.45 18.15
N PHE A 91 1.34 -1.45 18.95
CA PHE A 91 0.02 -0.84 18.89
C PHE A 91 0.07 0.61 19.31
N SER A 92 -0.51 1.47 18.47
CA SER A 92 -0.64 2.90 18.75
C SER A 92 -2.08 3.33 18.52
N ALA A 93 -2.67 3.99 19.51
CA ALA A 93 -4.02 4.55 19.39
C ALA A 93 -3.95 6.06 19.13
N ILE A 94 -4.67 6.53 18.11
CA ILE A 94 -4.80 7.95 17.81
C ILE A 94 -6.11 8.47 18.41
N ILE A 95 -6.00 9.25 19.48
CA ILE A 95 -7.14 9.78 20.24
C ILE A 95 -7.18 11.32 20.17
N GLY A 96 -8.36 11.90 20.37
CA GLY A 96 -8.55 13.35 20.34
C GLY A 96 -9.99 13.78 20.05
N PRO A 97 -10.34 15.04 20.31
CA PRO A 97 -11.70 15.57 20.12
C PRO A 97 -12.14 15.54 18.65
N ASN A 98 -13.46 15.64 18.41
CA ASN A 98 -13.99 15.69 17.05
C ASN A 98 -13.44 16.92 16.31
N GLY A 99 -13.04 16.75 15.05
CA GLY A 99 -12.42 17.82 14.26
C GLY A 99 -10.92 18.04 14.51
N SER A 100 -10.27 17.33 15.45
CA SER A 100 -8.84 17.50 15.75
C SER A 100 -7.87 16.98 14.67
N GLY A 101 -8.37 16.54 13.51
CA GLY A 101 -7.53 16.03 12.43
C GLY A 101 -7.06 14.58 12.55
N LYS A 102 -7.60 13.76 13.48
CA LYS A 102 -7.22 12.33 13.62
C LYS A 102 -7.23 11.55 12.31
N SER A 103 -8.31 11.70 11.53
CA SER A 103 -8.44 11.03 10.25
C SER A 103 -7.45 11.54 9.20
N ASN A 104 -6.88 12.74 9.39
CA ASN A 104 -5.83 13.27 8.51
C ASN A 104 -4.50 12.53 8.70
N VAL A 105 -4.30 11.84 9.83
CA VAL A 105 -3.16 10.92 9.98
C VAL A 105 -3.27 9.79 8.97
N ILE A 106 -4.46 9.20 8.81
CA ILE A 106 -4.66 8.16 7.79
C ILE A 106 -4.58 8.71 6.38
N ASP A 107 -5.14 9.90 6.15
CA ASP A 107 -5.00 10.53 4.85
C ASP A 107 -3.53 10.80 4.48
N SER A 108 -2.66 11.08 5.46
CA SER A 108 -1.23 11.26 5.21
C SER A 108 -0.55 9.96 4.77
N LEU A 109 -0.89 8.82 5.39
CA LEU A 109 -0.43 7.49 4.98
C LEU A 109 -0.94 7.14 3.58
N LEU A 110 -2.26 7.27 3.34
CA LEU A 110 -2.87 7.02 2.03
C LEU A 110 -2.22 7.89 0.93
N PHE A 111 -1.90 9.15 1.26
CA PHE A 111 -1.21 10.04 0.34
C PHE A 111 0.19 9.54 -0.02
N VAL A 112 1.01 9.13 0.95
CA VAL A 112 2.37 8.60 0.69
C VAL A 112 2.33 7.25 -0.02
N PHE A 113 1.34 6.41 0.26
CA PHE A 113 1.19 5.11 -0.40
C PHE A 113 0.53 5.18 -1.78
N GLY A 114 0.27 6.38 -2.30
CA GLY A 114 -0.17 6.55 -3.68
C GLY A 114 -1.65 6.27 -3.93
N TYR A 115 -2.47 6.21 -2.88
CA TYR A 115 -3.92 6.04 -3.05
C TYR A 115 -4.52 7.20 -3.83
N ARG A 116 -5.60 6.89 -4.57
CA ARG A 116 -6.38 7.89 -5.31
C ARG A 116 -6.92 8.94 -4.36
N ALA A 117 -6.98 10.19 -4.83
CA ALA A 117 -7.44 11.33 -4.04
C ALA A 117 -8.86 11.12 -3.44
N SER A 118 -9.74 10.39 -4.14
CA SER A 118 -11.06 10.01 -3.65
C SER A 118 -11.02 9.23 -2.33
N LYS A 119 -10.10 8.26 -2.20
CA LYS A 119 -9.87 7.52 -0.95
C LYS A 119 -9.27 8.41 0.15
N ILE A 120 -8.56 9.47 -0.22
CA ILE A 120 -8.03 10.51 0.68
C ILE A 120 -9.10 11.59 0.98
N ARG A 121 -10.38 11.35 0.63
CA ARG A 121 -11.51 12.25 0.87
C ARG A 121 -11.27 13.64 0.27
N SER A 122 -10.65 13.69 -0.91
CA SER A 122 -10.28 14.92 -1.62
C SER A 122 -10.49 14.77 -3.13
N LYS A 123 -10.92 15.85 -3.79
CA LYS A 123 -11.17 15.80 -5.25
C LYS A 123 -9.88 15.91 -6.08
N LYS A 124 -8.90 16.65 -5.59
CA LYS A 124 -7.62 16.92 -6.25
C LYS A 124 -6.48 16.88 -5.25
N ILE A 125 -5.28 16.61 -5.72
CA ILE A 125 -4.06 16.56 -4.90
C ILE A 125 -3.75 17.95 -4.30
N SER A 126 -3.97 19.04 -5.04
CA SER A 126 -3.75 20.40 -4.56
C SER A 126 -4.60 20.78 -3.33
N VAL A 127 -5.76 20.13 -3.14
CA VAL A 127 -6.65 20.35 -1.98
C VAL A 127 -6.06 19.78 -0.69
N LEU A 128 -5.05 18.91 -0.79
CA LEU A 128 -4.33 18.38 0.37
C LEU A 128 -3.42 19.44 1.01
N ILE A 129 -3.08 20.51 0.27
CA ILE A 129 -2.29 21.61 0.79
C ILE A 129 -3.14 22.40 1.79
N HIS A 130 -2.56 22.64 2.96
CA HIS A 130 -3.21 23.40 4.03
C HIS A 130 -3.70 24.75 3.51
N SER A 131 -4.94 25.10 3.86
CA SER A 131 -5.52 26.40 3.58
C SER A 131 -6.28 26.87 4.81
N SER A 132 -5.89 28.04 5.34
CA SER A 132 -6.57 28.74 6.42
C SER A 132 -6.53 30.24 6.18
N ALA A 133 -7.46 30.97 6.80
CA ALA A 133 -7.56 32.42 6.65
C ALA A 133 -6.22 33.10 6.99
N GLY A 134 -5.70 33.90 6.04
CA GLY A 134 -4.40 34.57 6.17
C GLY A 134 -3.17 33.72 5.79
N ARG A 135 -3.35 32.48 5.34
CA ARG A 135 -2.28 31.55 4.95
C ARG A 135 -2.50 30.96 3.56
N GLU A 136 -2.94 31.80 2.63
CA GLU A 136 -3.32 31.41 1.27
C GLU A 136 -2.14 31.25 0.30
N ASN A 137 -0.89 31.44 0.75
CA ASN A 137 0.31 31.45 -0.10
C ASN A 137 1.20 30.20 0.04
N ILE A 138 0.69 29.09 0.56
CA ILE A 138 1.42 27.82 0.64
C ILE A 138 1.47 27.13 -0.72
N SER A 139 2.65 26.98 -1.30
CA SER A 139 2.85 26.41 -2.65
C SER A 139 2.82 24.88 -2.70
N SER A 140 3.13 24.21 -1.59
CA SER A 140 3.22 22.75 -1.53
C SER A 140 2.97 22.19 -0.13
N CYS A 141 2.64 20.91 -0.07
CA CYS A 141 2.63 20.13 1.17
C CYS A 141 3.47 18.87 1.01
N THR A 142 4.10 18.42 2.09
CA THR A 142 4.97 17.24 2.09
C THR A 142 4.56 16.32 3.23
N VAL A 143 4.53 15.03 2.96
CA VAL A 143 4.37 13.98 3.98
C VAL A 143 5.49 12.99 3.80
N GLY A 144 6.19 12.66 4.89
CA GLY A 144 7.21 11.61 4.97
C GLY A 144 6.79 10.55 5.99
N VAL A 145 6.92 9.28 5.63
CA VAL A 145 6.74 8.15 6.54
C VAL A 145 8.12 7.54 6.79
N ASN A 146 8.50 7.48 8.05
CA ASN A 146 9.78 6.94 8.50
C ASN A 146 9.58 5.49 8.94
N PHE A 147 10.43 4.61 8.42
CA PHE A 147 10.40 3.18 8.68
C PHE A 147 11.72 2.72 9.30
N GLN A 148 11.67 1.64 10.07
CA GLN A 148 12.84 0.91 10.53
C GLN A 148 12.51 -0.57 10.68
N LYS A 149 13.52 -1.45 10.60
CA LYS A 149 13.35 -2.86 10.95
C LYS A 149 13.73 -3.08 12.41
N ILE A 150 12.94 -3.91 13.09
CA ILE A 150 13.12 -4.26 14.51
C ILE A 150 13.09 -5.77 14.69
N ILE A 151 13.77 -6.25 15.73
CA ILE A 151 13.71 -7.63 16.21
C ILE A 151 13.05 -7.58 17.58
N ASP A 152 11.90 -8.23 17.74
CA ASP A 152 11.23 -8.30 19.03
C ASP A 152 12.01 -9.21 19.98
N LEU A 153 12.20 -8.74 21.21
CA LEU A 153 12.85 -9.49 22.28
C LEU A 153 11.79 -10.19 23.14
N SER A 154 12.17 -11.29 23.80
CA SER A 154 11.26 -12.08 24.64
C SER A 154 10.78 -11.34 25.89
N ASP A 155 11.45 -10.25 26.28
CA ASP A 155 11.08 -9.37 27.38
C ASP A 155 10.08 -8.26 26.99
N GLY A 156 9.65 -8.24 25.73
CA GLY A 156 8.76 -7.22 25.17
C GLY A 156 9.48 -5.94 24.71
N GLY A 157 10.81 -5.90 24.79
CA GLY A 157 11.64 -4.89 24.14
C GLY A 157 11.86 -5.17 22.65
N TYR A 158 12.69 -4.34 22.01
CA TYR A 158 13.13 -4.58 20.64
C TYR A 158 14.51 -4.00 20.36
N ASP A 159 15.22 -4.65 19.45
CA ASP A 159 16.46 -4.17 18.88
C ASP A 159 16.24 -3.63 17.47
N VAL A 160 16.79 -2.45 17.18
CA VAL A 160 16.74 -1.86 15.84
C VAL A 160 17.83 -2.47 14.98
N VAL A 161 17.45 -2.99 13.82
CA VAL A 161 18.42 -3.51 12.84
C VAL A 161 19.27 -2.33 12.32
N PRO A 162 20.60 -2.37 12.44
CA PRO A 162 21.47 -1.30 11.97
C PRO A 162 21.26 -1.00 10.48
N SER A 163 21.29 0.27 10.09
CA SER A 163 21.13 0.72 8.70
C SER A 163 19.82 0.31 8.02
N SER A 164 18.78 -0.03 8.79
CA SER A 164 17.46 -0.39 8.26
C SER A 164 16.49 0.78 8.13
N GLN A 165 16.90 1.98 8.56
CA GLN A 165 16.06 3.16 8.55
C GLN A 165 15.92 3.74 7.15
N PHE A 166 14.69 4.01 6.73
CA PHE A 166 14.43 4.73 5.50
C PHE A 166 13.15 5.56 5.59
N THR A 167 13.09 6.59 4.76
CA THR A 167 11.98 7.53 4.68
C THR A 167 11.42 7.53 3.27
N VAL A 168 10.11 7.32 3.16
CA VAL A 168 9.36 7.54 1.91
C VAL A 168 8.57 8.82 2.06
N SER A 169 8.75 9.77 1.16
CA SER A 169 8.00 11.02 1.19
C SER A 169 7.36 11.33 -0.14
N ARG A 170 6.23 12.03 -0.05
CA ARG A 170 5.50 12.56 -1.21
C ARG A 170 5.25 14.04 -0.98
N THR A 171 5.57 14.84 -1.99
CA THR A 171 5.31 16.28 -2.01
C THR A 171 4.27 16.57 -3.08
N ALA A 172 3.24 17.33 -2.74
CA ALA A 172 2.19 17.79 -3.65
C ALA A 172 2.28 19.29 -3.87
N PHE A 173 2.02 19.72 -5.11
CA PHE A 173 2.09 21.11 -5.54
C PHE A 173 0.72 21.62 -6.01
N ARG A 174 0.57 22.94 -6.11
CA ARG A 174 -0.69 23.59 -6.53
C ARG A 174 -1.14 23.25 -7.95
N ASP A 175 -0.21 22.93 -8.82
CA ASP A 175 -0.46 22.48 -10.20
C ASP A 175 -1.08 21.07 -10.27
N ASN A 176 -1.31 20.43 -9.12
CA ASN A 176 -1.78 19.04 -8.97
C ASN A 176 -0.73 17.98 -9.32
N SER A 177 0.52 18.39 -9.55
CA SER A 177 1.63 17.45 -9.64
C SER A 177 2.02 16.96 -8.23
N SER A 178 2.64 15.78 -8.21
CA SER A 178 3.25 15.26 -6.99
C SER A 178 4.58 14.60 -7.30
N LYS A 179 5.54 14.77 -6.40
CA LYS A 179 6.89 14.23 -6.51
C LYS A 179 7.17 13.31 -5.33
N TYR A 180 7.77 12.16 -5.61
CA TYR A 180 8.18 11.25 -4.57
C TYR A 180 9.67 11.34 -4.31
N THR A 181 10.04 11.11 -3.05
CA THR A 181 11.42 11.02 -2.60
C THR A 181 11.60 9.84 -1.65
N TYR A 182 12.70 9.11 -1.80
CA TYR A 182 13.14 8.07 -0.90
C TYR A 182 14.49 8.47 -0.30
N ASN A 183 14.58 8.59 1.02
CA ASN A 183 15.76 9.11 1.70
C ASN A 183 16.26 10.45 1.10
N GLY A 184 15.32 11.33 0.74
CA GLY A 184 15.59 12.62 0.09
C GLY A 184 15.92 12.56 -1.40
N LYS A 185 16.17 11.37 -1.98
CA LYS A 185 16.43 11.21 -3.42
C LYS A 185 15.11 11.10 -4.18
N THR A 186 14.99 11.87 -5.26
CA THR A 186 13.79 11.83 -6.12
C THR A 186 13.73 10.52 -6.90
N MET A 187 12.58 9.84 -6.89
CA MET A 187 12.33 8.62 -7.68
C MET A 187 10.90 8.59 -8.20
N GLN A 188 10.63 7.71 -9.18
CA GLN A 188 9.29 7.49 -9.68
C GLN A 188 8.48 6.65 -8.71
N PHE A 189 7.14 6.73 -8.80
CA PHE A 189 6.26 5.93 -7.95
C PHE A 189 6.42 4.42 -8.20
N LYS A 190 6.66 4.01 -9.46
CA LYS A 190 6.89 2.59 -9.82
C LYS A 190 8.09 2.01 -9.04
N ASP A 191 9.20 2.73 -9.00
CA ASP A 191 10.42 2.29 -8.30
C ASP A 191 10.18 2.21 -6.78
N ILE A 192 9.44 3.16 -6.22
CA ILE A 192 9.09 3.17 -4.79
C ILE A 192 8.14 2.03 -4.46
N ALA A 193 7.19 1.71 -5.32
CA ALA A 193 6.28 0.58 -5.14
C ALA A 193 7.05 -0.74 -5.13
N VAL A 194 8.06 -0.90 -6.01
CA VAL A 194 8.94 -2.08 -6.02
C VAL A 194 9.77 -2.16 -4.73
N LEU A 195 10.34 -1.03 -4.27
CA LEU A 195 11.10 -0.98 -3.01
C LEU A 195 10.22 -1.32 -1.79
N LEU A 196 9.00 -0.79 -1.74
CA LEU A 196 8.04 -1.05 -0.66
C LEU A 196 7.57 -2.51 -0.68
N ARG A 197 7.32 -3.07 -1.87
CA ARG A 197 7.01 -4.50 -2.02
C ARG A 197 8.15 -5.37 -1.52
N GLY A 198 9.40 -4.98 -1.81
CA GLY A 198 10.60 -5.70 -1.34
C GLY A 198 10.80 -5.71 0.18
N VAL A 199 10.12 -4.83 0.92
CA VAL A 199 10.09 -4.82 2.40
C VAL A 199 8.77 -5.31 2.99
N GLY A 200 7.89 -5.88 2.16
CA GLY A 200 6.64 -6.52 2.60
C GLY A 200 5.41 -5.62 2.58
N ILE A 201 5.52 -4.41 2.01
CA ILE A 201 4.39 -3.49 1.85
C ILE A 201 3.89 -3.59 0.41
N ASP A 202 2.78 -4.30 0.21
CA ASP A 202 2.12 -4.39 -1.09
C ASP A 202 1.05 -3.30 -1.27
N LEU A 203 1.36 -2.35 -2.16
CA LEU A 203 0.49 -1.23 -2.52
C LEU A 203 -0.56 -1.59 -3.58
N ILE A 204 -0.46 -2.78 -4.19
CA ILE A 204 -1.36 -3.20 -5.26
C ILE A 204 -2.64 -3.76 -4.66
N HIS A 205 -2.53 -4.79 -3.82
CA HIS A 205 -3.69 -5.41 -3.19
C HIS A 205 -4.09 -4.74 -1.87
N ASN A 206 -3.28 -3.80 -1.35
CA ASN A 206 -3.64 -2.89 -0.27
C ASN A 206 -4.12 -3.59 1.03
N ARG A 207 -3.47 -4.67 1.41
CA ARG A 207 -3.91 -5.54 2.52
C ARG A 207 -3.45 -5.08 3.91
N PHE A 208 -2.74 -3.97 4.00
CA PHE A 208 -2.16 -3.46 5.26
C PHE A 208 -2.90 -2.25 5.84
N LEU A 209 -3.90 -1.71 5.12
CA LEU A 209 -4.74 -0.60 5.59
C LEU A 209 -6.21 -1.02 5.55
N ILE A 210 -6.88 -0.91 6.69
CA ILE A 210 -8.32 -1.13 6.82
C ILE A 210 -8.97 0.22 7.07
N LEU A 211 -9.78 0.68 6.12
CA LEU A 211 -10.48 1.96 6.19
C LEU A 211 -11.88 1.82 6.79
N GLN A 212 -12.39 2.94 7.28
CA GLN A 212 -13.78 3.01 7.74
C GLN A 212 -14.72 2.69 6.57
N GLY A 213 -15.63 1.73 6.79
CA GLY A 213 -16.57 1.26 5.78
C GLY A 213 -16.10 0.03 4.99
N GLU A 214 -14.81 -0.32 5.00
CA GLU A 214 -14.34 -1.53 4.31
C GLU A 214 -14.89 -2.80 4.96
N VAL A 215 -15.04 -2.83 6.29
CA VAL A 215 -15.67 -3.95 7.00
C VAL A 215 -17.14 -4.12 6.59
N GLU A 216 -17.85 -3.01 6.39
CA GLU A 216 -19.24 -3.03 5.90
C GLU A 216 -19.31 -3.49 4.45
N GLN A 217 -18.38 -3.05 3.60
CA GLN A 217 -18.27 -3.52 2.22
C GLN A 217 -18.04 -5.03 2.15
N ILE A 218 -17.11 -5.56 2.97
CA ILE A 218 -16.85 -7.01 3.06
C ILE A 218 -18.11 -7.75 3.54
N ALA A 219 -18.82 -7.21 4.54
CA ALA A 219 -20.05 -7.83 5.03
C ALA A 219 -21.20 -7.83 3.99
N LEU A 220 -21.20 -6.86 3.07
CA LEU A 220 -22.17 -6.73 2.00
C LEU A 220 -21.72 -7.37 0.68
N MET A 221 -20.52 -7.96 0.62
CA MET A 221 -20.03 -8.65 -0.58
C MET A 221 -20.97 -9.79 -0.93
N LYS A 222 -21.30 -9.89 -2.22
CA LYS A 222 -22.05 -11.03 -2.74
C LYS A 222 -21.15 -12.27 -2.72
N PRO A 223 -21.71 -13.48 -2.62
CA PRO A 223 -20.92 -14.72 -2.65
C PRO A 223 -20.01 -14.84 -3.89
N LYS A 224 -20.45 -14.30 -5.03
CA LYS A 224 -19.72 -14.25 -6.29
C LYS A 224 -20.02 -12.94 -7.00
N ALA A 225 -19.03 -12.44 -7.74
CA ALA A 225 -19.19 -11.34 -8.69
C ALA A 225 -20.35 -11.60 -9.67
N LEU A 226 -21.24 -10.62 -9.86
CA LEU A 226 -22.29 -10.70 -10.89
C LEU A 226 -21.78 -10.28 -12.27
N ASN A 227 -20.82 -9.36 -12.29
CA ASN A 227 -20.21 -8.79 -13.49
C ASN A 227 -18.69 -8.93 -13.38
N GLU A 228 -17.98 -8.93 -14.50
CA GLU A 228 -16.51 -9.05 -14.53
C GLU A 228 -15.75 -7.90 -13.83
N ASN A 229 -16.44 -6.79 -13.55
CA ASN A 229 -15.90 -5.60 -12.89
C ASN A 229 -16.32 -5.46 -11.42
N ASP A 230 -17.07 -6.42 -10.88
CA ASP A 230 -17.51 -6.43 -9.48
C ASP A 230 -16.74 -7.52 -8.73
N ASP A 231 -16.35 -7.28 -7.48
CA ASP A 231 -15.60 -8.25 -6.69
C ASP A 231 -16.55 -8.91 -5.68
N GLY A 232 -16.80 -10.20 -5.85
CA GLY A 232 -17.48 -11.01 -4.85
C GLY A 232 -16.53 -11.57 -3.80
N MET A 233 -17.09 -12.23 -2.80
CA MET A 233 -16.32 -12.87 -1.74
C MET A 233 -15.40 -13.97 -2.29
N LEU A 234 -15.84 -14.70 -3.33
CA LEU A 234 -15.03 -15.71 -3.99
C LEU A 234 -13.79 -15.09 -4.65
N GLU A 235 -13.97 -14.04 -5.44
CA GLU A 235 -12.88 -13.32 -6.10
C GLU A 235 -11.88 -12.77 -5.08
N TYR A 236 -12.40 -12.17 -4.00
CA TYR A 236 -11.59 -11.66 -2.90
C TYR A 236 -10.73 -12.76 -2.23
N LEU A 237 -11.30 -13.94 -1.98
CA LEU A 237 -10.57 -15.08 -1.39
C LEU A 237 -9.55 -15.67 -2.37
N GLU A 238 -9.89 -15.79 -3.64
CA GLU A 238 -8.98 -16.26 -4.67
C GLU A 238 -7.77 -15.34 -4.82
N ASP A 239 -7.96 -14.03 -4.71
CA ASP A 239 -6.87 -13.06 -4.72
C ASP A 239 -6.00 -13.15 -3.46
N ILE A 240 -6.55 -13.58 -2.32
CA ILE A 240 -5.77 -13.82 -1.10
C ILE A 240 -4.93 -15.11 -1.25
N ILE A 241 -5.53 -16.16 -1.79
CA ILE A 241 -4.87 -17.45 -2.02
C ILE A 241 -3.89 -17.36 -3.21
N GLY A 242 -4.08 -16.37 -4.08
CA GLY A 242 -3.35 -16.21 -5.34
C GLY A 242 -3.83 -17.16 -6.45
N SER A 243 -4.98 -17.80 -6.29
CA SER A 243 -5.56 -18.72 -7.28
C SER A 243 -6.23 -17.99 -8.44
N SER A 244 -6.42 -16.67 -8.37
CA SER A 244 -6.97 -15.87 -9.48
C SER A 244 -6.15 -15.98 -10.76
N ARG A 245 -4.83 -16.22 -10.67
CA ARG A 245 -3.94 -16.50 -11.81
C ARG A 245 -4.35 -17.73 -12.64
N LEU A 246 -5.03 -18.70 -12.01
CA LEU A 246 -5.43 -19.95 -12.66
C LEU A 246 -6.70 -19.80 -13.49
N LYS A 247 -7.52 -18.77 -13.21
CA LYS A 247 -8.78 -18.54 -13.94
C LYS A 247 -8.53 -18.38 -15.44
N VAL A 248 -7.49 -17.63 -15.82
CA VAL A 248 -7.17 -17.36 -17.24
C VAL A 248 -6.95 -18.67 -18.01
N ILE A 249 -6.28 -19.65 -17.41
CA ILE A 249 -5.97 -20.94 -18.03
C ILE A 249 -7.23 -21.81 -18.11
N VAL A 250 -7.99 -21.88 -17.02
CA VAL A 250 -9.20 -22.72 -16.94
C VAL A 250 -10.28 -22.23 -17.92
N PHE A 251 -10.42 -20.92 -18.14
CA PHE A 251 -11.37 -20.38 -19.11
C PHE A 251 -10.98 -20.62 -20.57
N LEU A 252 -9.71 -20.91 -20.87
CA LEU A 252 -9.27 -21.29 -22.23
C LEU A 252 -9.60 -22.74 -22.59
N PHE A 253 -9.91 -23.60 -21.62
CA PHE A 253 -10.39 -24.96 -21.86
C PHE A 253 -11.90 -25.02 -21.62
N PRO A 254 -12.75 -24.77 -22.64
CA PRO A 254 -14.16 -25.07 -22.53
C PRO A 254 -14.31 -26.57 -22.25
N VAL A 255 -14.97 -26.88 -21.12
CA VAL A 255 -15.33 -28.24 -20.73
C VAL A 255 -16.07 -28.89 -21.90
N ILE A 256 -15.51 -30.00 -22.40
CA ILE A 256 -16.16 -30.90 -23.38
C ILE A 256 -17.37 -31.56 -22.73
#